data_AF-A0AAV9Z0C6-F1
#
_entry.id   AF-A0AAV9Z0C6-F1
#
_cell.length_a   1.000
_cell.length_b   1.000
_cell.length_c   1.000
_cell.angle_alpha   90.00
_cell.angle_beta   90.00
_cell.angle_gamma   90.00
#
_symmetry.space_group_name_H-M   'P 1'
#
loop_
_entity.id
_entity.type
_entity.pdbx_description
1 polymer ?
#
loop_
_entity_poly.entity_id
_entity_poly.type
_entity_poly.pdbx_seq_one_letter_code
_entity_poly.pdbx_strand_id
1 'polypeptide(L)'
;ADGYSPAHQQYAAQRQIWQTRSYQSCIADTITLSFKELHEVHGKPKGVLVRNLTEGEPNVLASITPPGLRQLGIRRMEPKLTAALGGLRIDWTRVPLREISNWVDLCYQAVDVPYFHARCMSGKPKGKETAPTFKKPAKPFELAFVIDAEHWAEIEQRLADEEAV
;
A
#
# COMPACT_ATOMS: atom_id res chain seq x y z
N ALA A 1 32.05 -18.48 50.94
CA ALA A 1 30.90 -18.03 50.14
C ALA A 1 31.46 -17.44 48.87
N ASP A 2 31.07 -17.99 47.71
CA ASP A 2 30.94 -17.30 46.42
C ASP A 2 30.80 -18.36 45.32
N GLY A 3 29.56 -18.86 45.20
CA GLY A 3 29.14 -19.86 44.23
C GLY A 3 28.54 -19.21 42.98
N TYR A 4 29.28 -18.34 42.30
CA TYR A 4 28.84 -17.79 41.02
C TYR A 4 29.65 -18.42 39.89
N SER A 5 28.98 -19.29 39.12
CA SER A 5 29.60 -19.97 37.99
C SER A 5 29.89 -18.99 36.85
N PRO A 6 30.88 -19.29 35.97
CA PRO A 6 31.23 -18.47 34.80
C PRO A 6 30.06 -18.13 33.86
N ALA A 7 28.97 -18.91 33.93
CA ALA A 7 27.75 -18.65 33.17
C ALA A 7 27.04 -17.35 33.59
N HIS A 8 27.18 -16.92 34.86
CA HIS A 8 26.53 -15.72 35.37
C HIS A 8 27.13 -14.42 34.81
N GLN A 9 28.44 -14.41 34.53
CA GLN A 9 29.11 -13.27 33.89
C GLN A 9 28.74 -13.16 32.39
N GLN A 10 28.58 -14.30 31.72
CA GLN A 10 28.15 -14.33 30.30
C GLN A 10 26.68 -13.90 30.14
N TYR A 11 25.84 -14.17 31.13
CA TYR A 11 24.43 -13.79 31.11
C TYR A 11 24.21 -12.27 31.08
N ALA A 12 25.04 -11.49 31.79
CA ALA A 12 24.97 -10.03 31.78
C ALA A 12 25.32 -9.45 30.39
N ALA A 13 26.39 -9.96 29.78
CA ALA A 13 26.81 -9.56 28.43
C ALA A 13 25.80 -9.98 27.36
N GLN A 14 25.22 -11.19 27.45
CA GLN A 14 24.18 -11.65 26.55
C GLN A 14 22.89 -10.83 26.67
N ARG A 15 22.47 -10.47 27.89
CA ARG A 15 21.33 -9.55 28.10
C ARG A 15 21.58 -8.20 27.45
N GLN A 16 22.78 -7.66 27.57
CA GLN A 16 23.11 -6.37 26.98
C GLN A 16 23.04 -6.46 25.45
N ILE A 17 23.59 -7.51 24.84
CA ILE A 17 23.48 -7.76 23.38
C ILE A 17 22.02 -7.93 22.94
N TRP A 18 21.19 -8.63 23.73
CA TRP A 18 19.76 -8.79 23.43
C TRP A 18 18.98 -7.48 23.60
N GLN A 19 19.33 -6.64 24.58
CA GLN A 19 18.78 -5.30 24.73
C GLN A 19 19.19 -4.42 23.55
N THR A 20 20.47 -4.36 23.16
CA THR A 20 20.89 -3.53 22.02
C THR A 20 20.23 -3.98 20.72
N ARG A 21 20.07 -5.30 20.51
CA ARG A 21 19.39 -5.83 19.31
C ARG A 21 17.87 -5.65 19.32
N SER A 22 17.21 -5.66 20.48
CA SER A 22 15.76 -5.44 20.57
C SER A 22 15.38 -3.96 20.50
N TYR A 23 16.23 -3.06 21.01
CA TYR A 23 16.03 -1.60 20.94
C TYR A 23 16.58 -0.97 19.64
N GLN A 24 17.40 -1.68 18.85
CA GLN A 24 17.76 -1.30 17.47
C GLN A 24 16.73 -1.74 16.42
N SER A 25 15.46 -1.92 16.81
CA SER A 25 14.42 -1.78 15.79
C SER A 25 14.34 -0.30 15.43
N CYS A 26 15.09 0.11 14.41
CA CYS A 26 14.54 1.16 13.56
C CYS A 26 13.24 0.56 13.01
N ILE A 27 12.12 0.77 13.71
CA ILE A 27 10.81 0.40 13.22
C ILE A 27 10.66 1.29 11.99
N ALA A 28 10.93 0.72 10.81
CA ALA A 28 10.73 1.45 9.59
C ALA A 28 9.29 1.93 9.57
N ASP A 29 9.09 3.22 9.35
CA ASP A 29 7.78 3.85 9.27
C ASP A 29 6.95 3.07 8.25
N THR A 30 5.91 2.38 8.72
CA THR A 30 5.08 1.52 7.86
C THR A 30 3.62 1.91 7.92
N ILE A 31 2.95 1.72 6.79
CA ILE A 31 1.52 1.96 6.57
C ILE A 31 0.84 0.68 6.12
N THR A 32 -0.49 0.71 6.09
CA THR A 32 -1.31 -0.36 5.50
C THR A 32 -2.03 0.24 4.30
N LEU A 33 -2.02 -0.47 3.17
CA LEU A 33 -2.72 -0.09 1.96
C LEU A 33 -3.91 -1.04 1.72
N SER A 34 -4.93 -0.53 1.04
CA SER A 34 -6.00 -1.33 0.45
C SER A 34 -6.14 -0.94 -1.01
N PHE A 35 -5.81 -1.86 -1.92
CA PHE A 35 -6.01 -1.74 -3.35
C PHE A 35 -7.41 -2.22 -3.74
N LYS A 36 -8.01 -1.57 -4.72
CA LYS A 36 -9.29 -1.95 -5.31
C LYS A 36 -9.19 -1.85 -6.83
N GLU A 37 -10.01 -2.61 -7.52
CA GLU A 37 -10.19 -2.45 -8.97
C GLU A 37 -11.57 -1.83 -9.24
N LEU A 38 -11.58 -0.69 -9.91
CA LEU A 38 -12.80 0.04 -10.26
C LEU A 38 -12.90 0.18 -11.77
N HIS A 39 -14.11 0.19 -12.29
CA HIS A 39 -14.38 0.64 -13.65
C HIS A 39 -15.33 1.85 -13.61
N GLU A 40 -15.13 2.78 -14.53
CA GLU A 40 -16.01 3.92 -14.66
C GLU A 40 -17.38 3.49 -15.21
N VAL A 41 -18.42 4.16 -14.73
CA VAL A 41 -19.79 4.00 -15.21
C VAL A 41 -20.34 5.39 -15.41
N HIS A 42 -20.94 5.64 -16.58
CA HIS A 42 -21.57 6.94 -16.86
C HIS A 42 -22.54 7.33 -15.73
N GLY A 43 -22.36 8.53 -15.19
CA GLY A 43 -23.16 9.06 -14.08
C GLY A 43 -22.73 8.64 -12.67
N LYS A 44 -21.68 7.82 -12.51
CA LYS A 44 -21.11 7.47 -11.19
C LYS A 44 -19.74 8.12 -10.98
N PRO A 45 -19.59 9.03 -10.00
CA PRO A 45 -18.35 9.81 -9.84
C PRO A 45 -17.14 9.01 -9.35
N LYS A 46 -17.34 7.82 -8.77
CA LYS A 46 -16.26 7.01 -8.15
C LYS A 46 -16.13 5.59 -8.73
N GLY A 47 -16.71 5.34 -9.91
CA GLY A 47 -16.70 4.01 -10.52
C GLY A 47 -17.42 2.94 -9.70
N VAL A 48 -17.32 1.69 -10.17
CA VAL A 48 -17.91 0.49 -9.56
C VAL A 48 -16.83 -0.58 -9.41
N LEU A 49 -16.89 -1.37 -8.34
CA LEU A 49 -15.94 -2.46 -8.12
C LEU A 49 -16.06 -3.53 -9.20
N VAL A 50 -14.92 -3.87 -9.80
CA VAL A 50 -14.81 -5.05 -10.66
C VAL A 50 -14.87 -6.28 -9.76
N ARG A 51 -15.98 -7.03 -9.83
CA ARG A 51 -16.19 -8.32 -9.14
C ARG A 51 -15.82 -8.30 -7.63
N ASN A 52 -16.05 -7.17 -6.94
CA ASN A 52 -15.67 -6.95 -5.53
C ASN A 52 -14.18 -7.17 -5.22
N LEU A 53 -13.30 -6.96 -6.19
CA LEU A 53 -11.86 -7.14 -6.01
C LEU A 53 -11.26 -6.08 -5.09
N THR A 54 -10.77 -6.54 -3.95
CA THR A 54 -10.04 -5.73 -2.98
C THR A 54 -8.83 -6.50 -2.46
N GLU A 55 -7.71 -5.82 -2.24
CA GLU A 55 -6.51 -6.43 -1.67
C GLU A 55 -5.87 -5.53 -0.60
N GLY A 56 -5.60 -6.10 0.56
CA GLY A 56 -4.87 -5.42 1.63
C GLY A 56 -3.39 -5.71 1.58
N GLU A 57 -2.56 -4.68 1.70
CA GLU A 57 -1.10 -4.83 1.84
C GLU A 57 -0.64 -4.19 3.16
N PRO A 58 -0.35 -4.99 4.20
CA PRO A 58 0.19 -4.48 5.45
C PRO A 58 1.69 -4.21 5.36
N ASN A 59 2.19 -3.39 6.28
CA ASN A 59 3.63 -3.16 6.51
C ASN A 59 4.38 -2.61 5.29
N VAL A 60 3.70 -1.81 4.47
CA VAL A 60 4.32 -1.08 3.37
C VAL A 60 5.13 0.08 3.95
N LEU A 61 6.36 0.28 3.47
CA LEU A 61 7.16 1.43 3.89
C LEU A 61 6.46 2.73 3.54
N ALA A 62 6.31 3.64 4.51
CA ALA A 62 5.70 4.95 4.31
C ALA A 62 6.49 5.83 3.33
N SER A 63 7.78 5.51 3.12
CA SER A 63 8.67 6.13 2.14
C SER A 63 8.41 5.70 0.70
N ILE A 64 7.42 4.83 0.44
CA ILE A 64 7.09 4.40 -0.92
C ILE A 64 6.61 5.58 -1.77
N THR A 65 7.15 5.69 -2.99
CA THR A 65 6.81 6.73 -3.96
C THR A 65 5.60 6.32 -4.81
N PRO A 66 4.94 7.25 -5.54
CA PRO A 66 3.83 6.92 -6.42
C PRO A 66 4.13 5.82 -7.46
N PRO A 67 5.28 5.82 -8.16
CA PRO A 67 5.64 4.70 -9.05
C PRO A 67 5.77 3.37 -8.30
N GLY A 68 6.36 3.39 -7.08
CA GLY A 68 6.46 2.20 -6.24
C GLY A 68 5.09 1.68 -5.79
N LEU A 69 4.18 2.57 -5.42
CA LEU A 69 2.78 2.23 -5.07
C LEU A 69 2.07 1.57 -6.25
N ARG A 70 2.27 2.10 -7.45
CA ARG A 70 1.71 1.55 -8.69
C ARG A 70 2.24 0.15 -8.97
N GLN A 71 3.56 -0.03 -8.95
CA GLN A 71 4.15 -1.34 -9.20
C GLN A 71 3.73 -2.38 -8.16
N LEU A 72 3.68 -1.98 -6.88
CA LEU A 72 3.19 -2.82 -5.79
C LEU A 72 1.73 -3.22 -6.04
N GLY A 73 0.88 -2.25 -6.37
CA GLY A 73 -0.53 -2.50 -6.66
C GLY A 73 -0.72 -3.46 -7.84
N ILE A 74 -0.05 -3.23 -8.98
CA ILE A 74 -0.13 -4.11 -10.16
C ILE A 74 0.26 -5.53 -9.77
N ARG A 75 1.41 -5.70 -9.11
CA ARG A 75 1.89 -7.02 -8.67
C ARG A 75 0.89 -7.77 -7.79
N ARG A 76 0.11 -7.06 -6.97
CA ARG A 76 -0.87 -7.67 -6.05
C ARG A 76 -2.23 -7.90 -6.71
N MET A 77 -2.65 -7.01 -7.60
CA MET A 77 -3.96 -7.03 -8.25
C MET A 77 -3.98 -7.86 -9.53
N GLU A 78 -2.91 -7.86 -10.31
CA GLU A 78 -2.86 -8.50 -11.64
C GLU A 78 -3.27 -9.98 -11.65
N PRO A 79 -2.75 -10.86 -10.76
CA PRO A 79 -3.17 -12.25 -10.77
C PRO A 79 -4.66 -12.43 -10.45
N LYS A 80 -5.20 -11.58 -9.57
CA LYS A 80 -6.60 -11.64 -9.13
C LYS A 80 -7.52 -11.10 -10.20
N LEU A 81 -7.16 -9.98 -10.82
CA LEU A 81 -7.93 -9.40 -11.91
C LEU A 81 -7.94 -10.34 -13.12
N THR A 82 -6.78 -10.87 -13.49
CA THR A 82 -6.67 -11.85 -14.58
C THR A 82 -7.56 -13.08 -14.31
N ALA A 83 -7.49 -13.66 -13.11
CA ALA A 83 -8.35 -14.79 -12.74
C ALA A 83 -9.84 -14.40 -12.73
N ALA A 84 -10.15 -13.20 -12.25
CA ALA A 84 -11.51 -12.69 -12.22
C ALA A 84 -12.05 -12.40 -13.62
N LEU A 85 -11.21 -12.14 -14.62
CA LEU A 85 -11.60 -11.88 -16.00
C LEU A 85 -11.30 -13.06 -16.93
N GLY A 86 -11.36 -14.30 -16.42
CA GLY A 86 -11.26 -15.50 -17.27
C GLY A 86 -9.88 -15.75 -17.90
N GLY A 87 -8.82 -15.07 -17.43
CA GLY A 87 -7.49 -15.14 -18.04
C GLY A 87 -7.13 -13.91 -18.87
N LEU A 88 -8.09 -12.99 -19.09
CA LEU A 88 -7.87 -11.76 -19.82
C LEU A 88 -6.84 -10.87 -19.10
N ARG A 89 -5.81 -10.45 -19.85
CA ARG A 89 -4.80 -9.50 -19.36
C ARG A 89 -5.21 -8.06 -19.67
N ILE A 90 -5.07 -7.21 -18.67
CA ILE A 90 -5.35 -5.77 -18.78
C ILE A 90 -4.07 -5.02 -19.11
N ASP A 91 -4.18 -4.05 -20.02
CA ASP A 91 -3.11 -3.08 -20.26
C ASP A 91 -3.08 -2.05 -19.12
N TRP A 92 -2.23 -2.31 -18.13
CA TRP A 92 -2.06 -1.43 -16.99
C TRP A 92 -1.60 -0.03 -17.38
N THR A 93 -0.98 0.21 -18.54
CA THR A 93 -0.52 1.55 -18.92
C THR A 93 -1.67 2.54 -19.10
N ARG A 94 -2.86 2.05 -19.47
CA ARG A 94 -4.10 2.82 -19.61
C ARG A 94 -4.87 3.01 -18.30
N VAL A 95 -4.47 2.32 -17.22
CA VAL A 95 -5.24 2.26 -15.96
C VAL A 95 -4.57 3.11 -14.88
N PRO A 96 -5.03 4.34 -14.60
CA PRO A 96 -4.46 5.19 -13.55
C PRO A 96 -4.65 4.58 -12.16
N LEU A 97 -3.71 4.88 -11.26
CA LEU A 97 -3.83 4.56 -9.84
C LEU A 97 -4.31 5.81 -9.12
N ARG A 98 -5.46 5.73 -8.42
CA ARG A 98 -6.05 6.85 -7.69
C ARG A 98 -6.14 6.58 -6.19
N GLU A 99 -5.97 7.62 -5.39
CA GLU A 99 -6.36 7.59 -3.99
C GLU A 99 -7.88 7.82 -3.85
N ILE A 100 -8.59 6.90 -3.21
CA ILE A 100 -10.06 6.94 -3.13
C ILE A 100 -10.56 8.09 -2.26
N SER A 101 -9.83 8.43 -1.18
CA SER A 101 -10.28 9.42 -0.19
C SER A 101 -10.46 10.82 -0.80
N ASN A 102 -9.54 11.21 -1.69
CA ASN A 102 -9.48 12.52 -2.33
C ASN A 102 -9.67 12.47 -3.85
N TRP A 103 -9.85 11.27 -4.43
CA TRP A 103 -9.93 11.01 -5.86
C TRP A 103 -8.75 11.57 -6.68
N VAL A 104 -7.55 11.53 -6.08
CA VAL A 104 -6.31 12.06 -6.68
C VAL A 104 -5.66 10.98 -7.52
N ASP A 105 -5.28 11.32 -8.75
CA ASP A 105 -4.50 10.45 -9.61
C ASP A 105 -3.00 10.55 -9.27
N LEU A 106 -2.42 9.41 -8.89
CA LEU A 106 -1.03 9.29 -8.46
C LEU A 106 -0.05 9.41 -9.63
N CYS A 107 -0.51 9.26 -10.87
CA CYS A 107 0.33 9.45 -12.07
C CYS A 107 0.77 10.92 -12.25
N TYR A 108 0.04 11.88 -11.68
CA TYR A 108 0.38 13.31 -11.73
C TYR A 108 1.11 13.82 -10.48
N GLN A 109 1.47 12.92 -9.56
CA GLN A 109 2.20 13.28 -8.34
C GLN A 109 3.71 13.20 -8.55
N ALA A 110 4.47 13.90 -7.70
CA ALA A 110 5.92 13.87 -7.75
C ALA A 110 6.45 12.43 -7.58
N VAL A 111 7.23 11.96 -8.55
CA VAL A 111 7.63 10.55 -8.70
C VAL A 111 8.65 10.08 -7.66
N ASP A 112 9.39 11.02 -7.08
CA ASP A 112 10.50 10.82 -6.16
C ASP A 112 10.14 11.17 -4.71
N VAL A 113 8.93 11.69 -4.48
CA VAL A 113 8.47 12.10 -3.15
C VAL A 113 7.55 11.04 -2.55
N PRO A 114 7.79 10.57 -1.31
CA PRO A 114 6.88 9.66 -0.63
C PRO A 114 5.47 10.24 -0.47
N TYR A 115 4.46 9.54 -0.98
CA TYR A 115 3.09 10.09 -1.07
C TYR A 115 2.38 10.16 0.29
N PHE A 116 2.59 9.16 1.15
CA PHE A 116 1.86 9.04 2.43
C PHE A 116 2.66 9.45 3.67
N HIS A 117 4.00 9.55 3.58
CA HIS A 117 4.87 9.76 4.75
C HIS A 117 4.49 11.02 5.53
N ALA A 118 4.42 12.17 4.87
CA ALA A 118 4.09 13.46 5.50
C ALA A 118 2.71 13.44 6.20
N ARG A 119 1.75 12.67 5.69
CA ARG A 119 0.40 12.54 6.27
C ARG A 119 0.38 11.70 7.55
N CYS A 120 1.42 10.92 7.78
CA CYS A 120 1.60 10.12 8.99
C CYS A 120 2.41 10.87 10.06
N MET A 121 3.02 12.01 9.75
CA MET A 121 3.78 12.80 10.71
C MET A 121 2.84 13.62 11.59
N SER A 122 3.04 13.55 12.91
CA SER A 122 2.27 14.33 13.87
C SER A 122 3.18 15.19 14.76
N GLY A 123 2.77 16.44 14.98
CA GLY A 123 3.48 17.43 15.79
C GLY A 123 3.25 18.82 15.23
N LYS A 124 2.85 19.79 16.06
CA LYS A 124 2.81 21.21 15.67
C LYS A 124 4.06 21.89 16.21
N PRO A 125 4.75 22.73 15.43
CA PRO A 125 5.77 23.61 15.95
C PRO A 125 5.08 24.75 16.70
N LYS A 126 4.56 24.49 17.90
CA LYS A 126 4.09 25.55 18.81
C LYS A 126 4.57 25.27 20.22
N GLY A 127 5.73 25.84 20.54
CA GLY A 127 6.16 26.11 21.91
C GLY A 127 6.84 24.98 22.69
N LYS A 128 6.99 23.78 22.13
CA LYS A 128 7.83 22.71 22.72
C LYS A 128 8.65 22.01 21.63
N GLU A 129 9.93 21.81 21.91
CA GLU A 129 10.98 21.15 21.09
C GLU A 129 10.71 19.67 20.74
N THR A 130 9.46 19.20 20.76
CA THR A 130 9.18 17.82 20.42
C THR A 130 9.25 17.64 18.91
N ALA A 131 10.27 16.91 18.46
CA ALA A 131 10.42 16.49 17.08
C ALA A 131 9.13 15.82 16.55
N PRO A 132 8.79 16.01 15.27
CA PRO A 132 7.62 15.36 14.68
C PRO A 132 7.77 13.84 14.78
N THR A 133 6.70 13.17 15.21
CA THR A 133 6.68 11.71 15.39
C THR A 133 5.78 11.06 14.36
N PHE A 134 6.23 9.96 13.77
CA PHE A 134 5.42 9.15 12.88
C PHE A 134 4.30 8.46 13.66
N LYS A 135 3.08 8.54 13.12
CA LYS A 135 1.90 7.85 13.63
C LYS A 135 1.29 7.05 12.50
N LYS A 136 1.35 5.71 12.63
CA LYS A 136 0.68 4.79 11.71
C LYS A 136 -0.83 5.05 11.73
N PRO A 137 -1.46 5.27 10.57
CA PRO A 137 -2.92 5.44 10.49
C PRO A 137 -3.67 4.22 11.00
N ALA A 138 -4.79 4.45 11.70
CA ALA A 138 -5.66 3.38 12.18
C ALA A 138 -6.45 2.68 11.06
N LYS A 139 -6.72 3.40 9.96
CA LYS A 139 -7.39 2.88 8.76
C LYS A 139 -6.37 2.77 7.63
N PRO A 140 -6.44 1.73 6.79
CA PRO A 140 -5.62 1.65 5.58
C PRO A 140 -5.82 2.85 4.66
N PHE A 141 -4.78 3.24 3.93
CA PHE A 141 -4.96 4.14 2.79
C PHE A 141 -5.58 3.34 1.63
N GLU A 142 -6.65 3.89 1.07
CA GLU A 142 -7.38 3.23 -0.01
C GLU A 142 -6.94 3.77 -1.37
N LEU A 143 -6.49 2.85 -2.22
CA LEU A 143 -6.05 3.09 -3.59
C LEU A 143 -6.92 2.28 -4.55
N ALA A 144 -7.19 2.80 -5.73
CA ALA A 144 -7.93 2.12 -6.77
C ALA A 144 -7.22 2.24 -8.11
N PHE A 145 -7.10 1.12 -8.82
CA PHE A 145 -6.92 1.15 -10.26
C PHE A 145 -8.29 1.43 -10.90
N VAL A 146 -8.34 2.38 -11.82
CA VAL A 146 -9.59 2.85 -12.42
C VAL A 146 -9.54 2.61 -13.92
N ILE A 147 -10.32 1.64 -14.39
CA ILE A 147 -10.52 1.36 -15.81
C ILE A 147 -11.56 2.37 -16.34
N ASP A 148 -11.21 3.15 -17.35
CA ASP A 148 -12.16 4.08 -17.97
C ASP A 148 -13.31 3.33 -18.67
N ALA A 149 -14.39 4.05 -18.97
CA ALA A 149 -15.60 3.44 -19.51
C ALA A 149 -15.39 2.80 -20.90
N GLU A 150 -14.53 3.38 -21.73
CA GLU A 150 -14.24 2.87 -23.09
C GLU A 150 -13.46 1.55 -23.00
N HIS A 151 -12.40 1.54 -22.20
CA HIS A 151 -11.58 0.36 -21.96
C HIS A 151 -12.37 -0.74 -21.22
N TRP A 152 -13.29 -0.38 -20.33
CA TRP A 152 -14.18 -1.36 -19.70
C TRP A 152 -15.14 -2.00 -20.72
N ALA A 153 -15.71 -1.21 -21.63
CA ALA A 153 -16.57 -1.75 -22.68
C ALA A 153 -15.80 -2.71 -23.62
N GLU A 154 -14.54 -2.41 -23.95
CA GLU A 154 -13.66 -3.32 -24.68
C GLU A 154 -13.47 -4.66 -23.93
N ILE A 155 -13.28 -4.61 -22.61
CA ILE A 155 -13.14 -5.80 -21.76
C ILE A 155 -14.42 -6.63 -21.74
N GLU A 156 -15.58 -5.99 -21.55
CA GLU A 156 -16.88 -6.67 -21.53
C GLU A 156 -17.17 -7.35 -22.85
N GLN A 157 -16.88 -6.71 -23.98
CA GLN A 157 -17.06 -7.30 -25.30
C GLN A 157 -16.18 -8.56 -25.46
N ARG A 158 -14.91 -8.49 -25.07
CA ARG A 158 -13.99 -9.64 -25.18
C ARG A 158 -14.41 -10.81 -24.29
N LEU A 159 -14.91 -10.53 -23.09
CA LEU A 159 -15.43 -11.57 -22.20
C LEU A 159 -16.69 -12.24 -22.80
N ALA A 160 -17.59 -11.45 -23.41
CA ALA A 160 -18.76 -11.99 -24.07
C ALA A 160 -18.40 -12.86 -25.29
N ASP A 161 -17.39 -12.46 -26.06
CA ASP A 161 -16.90 -13.23 -27.21
C ASP A 161 -16.27 -14.57 -26.78
N GLU A 162 -15.58 -14.61 -25.63
CA GLU A 162 -14.99 -15.85 -25.07
C GLU A 162 -16.05 -16.80 -24.50
N GLU A 163 -17.18 -16.29 -23.97
CA GLU A 163 -18.30 -17.11 -23.48
C GLU A 163 -19.16 -17.71 -24.60
N ALA A 164 -19.09 -17.15 -25.81
CA ALA A 164 -19.88 -17.57 -26.97
C ALA A 164 -19.23 -18.71 -27.79
N VAL A 165 -17.99 -19.10 -27.47
CA VAL A 165 -17.19 -20.14 -28.15
C VAL A 165 -17.16 -21.43 -27.34
#